data_AF-A0A437SML5-F1
#
_entry.id   AF-A0A437SML5-F1
#
_cell.length_a   1.000
_cell.length_b   1.000
_cell.length_c   1.000
_cell.angle_alpha   90.00
_cell.angle_beta   90.00
_cell.angle_gamma   90.00
#
_symmetry.space_group_name_H-M   'P 1'
#
loop_
_entity.id
_entity.type
_entity.pdbx_description
1 polymer ?
#
loop_
_entity_poly.entity_id
_entity_poly.type
_entity_poly.pdbx_seq_one_letter_code
_entity_poly.pdbx_strand_id
1 'polypeptide(L)'
;FERANVGSHKYMKVKQYKEYAETKFVVEKQVQEKETYLQRVDKEVKQSEGKIEELHTVQGQLEQIVRKQQQDIQGFLLFDMRRLKAETEKVGLLKRKEVKTGNYILTKEDAQKLSKRLRGVSGIKEGLNTIKEYKSSLEAREDLLNEKEERLERKELDISDKELEVNQRERNLIGKEAVIENGQKWWEEKQRLQEQVNLLTVENSRLTRTLNKVNELYEGLKMSFANVAKAVGMMKYSKKEYEQPLNERGNRLVDGIANYTSYWLRKMGSEDLAEKVDKEIGLSKGIEQSVQALEPKKERDRGFEHEM
;
A
#
# COMPACT_ATOMS: atom_id res chain seq x y z
N PHE A 1 -12.86 11.37 -51.51
CA PHE A 1 -12.25 10.48 -50.51
C PHE A 1 -12.32 11.00 -49.06
N GLU A 2 -12.68 12.27 -48.80
CA GLU A 2 -12.62 12.84 -47.43
C GLU A 2 -13.86 12.60 -46.54
N ARG A 3 -14.99 12.15 -47.09
CA ARG A 3 -16.22 11.94 -46.29
C ARG A 3 -16.22 10.63 -45.47
N ALA A 4 -15.36 9.66 -45.78
CA ALA A 4 -15.31 8.37 -45.07
C ALA A 4 -14.54 8.45 -43.73
N ASN A 5 -13.55 9.35 -43.61
CA ASN A 5 -12.71 9.44 -42.42
C ASN A 5 -13.35 10.17 -41.23
N VAL A 6 -14.30 11.08 -41.48
CA VAL A 6 -14.96 11.85 -40.40
C VAL A 6 -15.92 10.98 -39.60
N GLY A 7 -16.56 9.99 -40.25
CA GLY A 7 -17.41 9.00 -39.59
C GLY A 7 -16.64 8.08 -38.65
N SER A 8 -15.44 7.65 -39.06
CA SER A 8 -14.56 6.78 -38.25
C SER A 8 -14.08 7.47 -36.96
N HIS A 9 -13.63 8.73 -37.05
CA HIS A 9 -13.15 9.47 -35.87
C HIS A 9 -14.29 9.78 -34.86
N LYS A 10 -15.49 10.07 -35.36
CA LYS A 10 -16.68 10.27 -34.50
C LYS A 10 -17.09 8.98 -33.81
N TYR A 11 -17.06 7.84 -34.53
CA TYR A 11 -17.32 6.52 -33.95
C TYR A 11 -16.29 6.13 -32.89
N MET A 12 -15.01 6.40 -33.14
CA MET A 12 -13.92 6.13 -32.19
C MET A 12 -14.09 6.91 -30.88
N LYS A 13 -14.41 8.21 -30.95
CA LYS A 13 -14.70 9.01 -29.75
C LYS A 13 -15.89 8.45 -28.97
N VAL A 14 -16.99 8.12 -29.65
CA VAL A 14 -18.18 7.57 -28.98
C VAL A 14 -17.87 6.23 -28.30
N LYS A 15 -17.04 5.38 -28.92
CA LYS A 15 -16.60 4.12 -28.32
C LYS A 15 -15.75 4.34 -27.07
N GLN A 16 -14.78 5.27 -27.13
CA GLN A 16 -13.95 5.65 -26.00
C GLN A 16 -14.77 6.22 -24.83
N TYR A 17 -15.78 7.06 -25.12
CA TYR A 17 -16.67 7.58 -24.08
C TYR A 17 -17.54 6.49 -23.45
N LYS A 18 -17.99 5.49 -24.21
CA LYS A 18 -18.71 4.33 -23.67
C LYS A 18 -17.81 3.48 -22.78
N GLU A 19 -16.61 3.13 -23.25
CA GLU A 19 -15.63 2.37 -22.47
C GLU A 19 -15.24 3.11 -21.19
N TYR A 20 -15.08 4.44 -21.24
CA TYR A 20 -14.83 5.26 -20.07
C TYR A 20 -16.02 5.30 -19.10
N ALA A 21 -17.25 5.42 -19.60
CA ALA A 21 -18.43 5.42 -18.75
C ALA A 21 -18.64 4.06 -18.04
N GLU A 22 -18.42 2.96 -18.74
CA GLU A 22 -18.49 1.61 -18.18
C GLU A 22 -17.42 1.39 -17.12
N THR A 23 -16.17 1.75 -17.40
CA THR A 23 -15.08 1.63 -16.42
C THR A 23 -15.28 2.53 -15.21
N LYS A 24 -15.75 3.77 -15.40
CA LYS A 24 -16.11 4.68 -14.31
C LYS A 24 -17.20 4.09 -13.42
N PHE A 25 -18.25 3.52 -14.00
CA PHE A 25 -19.34 2.89 -13.25
C PHE A 25 -18.85 1.70 -12.41
N VAL A 26 -17.96 0.85 -12.96
CA VAL A 26 -17.38 -0.27 -12.20
C VAL A 26 -16.54 0.24 -11.02
N VAL A 27 -15.72 1.27 -11.25
CA VAL A 27 -14.87 1.86 -10.20
C VAL A 27 -15.73 2.50 -9.11
N GLU A 28 -16.76 3.27 -9.46
CA GLU A 28 -17.68 3.90 -8.50
C GLU A 28 -18.38 2.87 -7.62
N LYS A 29 -18.83 1.76 -8.21
CA LYS A 29 -19.44 0.65 -7.45
C LYS A 29 -18.45 0.02 -6.46
N GLN A 30 -17.22 -0.22 -6.89
CA GLN A 30 -16.17 -0.77 -6.01
C GLN A 30 -15.79 0.19 -4.88
N VAL A 31 -15.81 1.49 -5.12
CA VAL A 31 -15.57 2.51 -4.09
C VAL A 31 -16.68 2.47 -3.04
N GLN A 32 -17.96 2.45 -3.45
CA GLN A 32 -19.09 2.36 -2.53
C GLN A 32 -19.08 1.08 -1.67
N GLU A 33 -18.73 -0.06 -2.26
CA GLU A 33 -18.59 -1.34 -1.54
C GLU A 33 -17.45 -1.27 -0.50
N LYS A 34 -16.33 -0.60 -0.82
CA LYS A 34 -15.23 -0.40 0.13
C LYS A 34 -15.58 0.59 1.23
N GLU A 35 -16.28 1.67 0.93
CA GLU A 35 -16.73 2.66 1.92
C GLU A 35 -17.68 2.03 2.95
N THR A 36 -18.65 1.24 2.48
CA THR A 36 -19.58 0.52 3.36
C THR A 36 -18.89 -0.56 4.21
N TYR A 37 -17.84 -1.19 3.69
CA TYR A 37 -17.00 -2.10 4.48
C TYR A 37 -16.21 -1.36 5.57
N LEU A 38 -15.56 -0.24 5.22
CA LEU A 38 -14.81 0.61 6.15
C LEU A 38 -15.68 1.12 7.31
N GLN A 39 -16.90 1.57 7.02
CA GLN A 39 -17.85 1.99 8.07
C GLN A 39 -18.20 0.86 9.04
N ARG A 40 -18.26 -0.39 8.54
CA ARG A 40 -18.54 -1.56 9.36
C ARG A 40 -17.36 -1.87 10.29
N VAL A 41 -16.15 -1.84 9.76
CA VAL A 41 -14.90 -2.05 10.52
C VAL A 41 -14.73 -0.96 11.60
N ASP A 42 -14.96 0.31 11.27
CA ASP A 42 -14.85 1.41 12.25
C ASP A 42 -15.81 1.23 13.44
N LYS A 43 -17.02 0.71 13.17
CA LYS A 43 -17.99 0.39 14.22
C LYS A 43 -17.52 -0.77 15.11
N GLU A 44 -16.94 -1.82 14.51
CA GLU A 44 -16.40 -2.96 15.25
C GLU A 44 -15.20 -2.57 16.10
N VAL A 45 -14.30 -1.71 15.58
CA VAL A 45 -13.14 -1.19 16.32
C VAL A 45 -13.61 -0.39 17.53
N LYS A 46 -14.52 0.57 17.38
CA LYS A 46 -15.09 1.34 18.50
C LYS A 46 -15.74 0.45 19.55
N GLN A 47 -16.41 -0.63 19.14
CA GLN A 47 -16.98 -1.58 20.08
C GLN A 47 -15.91 -2.38 20.84
N SER A 48 -14.79 -2.70 20.18
CA SER A 48 -13.66 -3.38 20.83
C SER A 48 -12.91 -2.49 21.80
N GLU A 49 -12.74 -1.20 21.50
CA GLU A 49 -12.13 -0.22 22.40
C GLU A 49 -12.90 -0.10 23.72
N GLY A 50 -14.24 -0.02 23.67
CA GLY A 50 -15.06 -0.01 24.88
C GLY A 50 -14.92 -1.27 25.74
N LYS A 51 -14.77 -2.45 25.12
CA LYS A 51 -14.52 -3.70 25.87
C LYS A 51 -13.13 -3.72 26.53
N ILE A 52 -12.13 -3.10 25.91
CA ILE A 52 -10.79 -2.99 26.47
C ILE A 52 -10.80 -2.10 27.72
N GLU A 53 -11.54 -0.99 27.69
CA GLU A 53 -11.73 -0.13 28.87
C GLU A 53 -12.39 -0.89 30.03
N GLU A 54 -13.46 -1.66 29.74
CA GLU A 54 -14.10 -2.52 30.74
C GLU A 54 -13.12 -3.55 31.33
N LEU A 55 -12.33 -4.22 30.50
CA LEU A 55 -11.31 -5.18 30.97
C LEU A 55 -10.25 -4.53 31.86
N HIS A 56 -9.79 -3.33 31.53
CA HIS A 56 -8.86 -2.58 32.37
C HIS A 56 -9.43 -2.28 33.75
N THR A 57 -10.72 -1.92 33.85
CA THR A 57 -11.37 -1.69 35.14
C THR A 57 -11.46 -2.96 35.98
N VAL A 58 -11.83 -4.09 35.36
CA VAL A 58 -11.92 -5.39 36.03
C VAL A 58 -10.54 -5.86 36.51
N GLN A 59 -9.49 -5.67 35.71
CA GLN A 59 -8.12 -5.99 36.10
C GLN A 59 -7.69 -5.20 37.35
N GLY A 60 -7.95 -3.90 37.38
CA GLY A 60 -7.64 -3.06 38.54
C GLY A 60 -8.35 -3.52 39.83
N GLN A 61 -9.61 -3.98 39.72
CA GLN A 61 -10.35 -4.55 40.85
C GLN A 61 -9.75 -5.87 41.33
N LEU A 62 -9.36 -6.76 40.41
CA LEU A 62 -8.72 -8.04 40.73
C LEU A 62 -7.37 -7.84 41.45
N GLU A 63 -6.55 -6.90 40.99
CA GLU A 63 -5.27 -6.58 41.61
C GLU A 63 -5.44 -6.09 43.06
N GLN A 64 -6.47 -5.29 43.35
CA GLN A 64 -6.79 -4.88 44.72
C GLN A 64 -7.23 -6.05 45.60
N ILE A 65 -8.06 -6.96 45.07
CA ILE A 65 -8.53 -8.15 45.80
C ILE A 65 -7.34 -9.05 46.15
N VAL A 66 -6.43 -9.29 45.21
CA VAL A 66 -5.23 -10.11 45.42
C VAL A 66 -4.33 -9.49 46.49
N ARG A 67 -4.09 -8.17 46.44
CA ARG A 67 -3.28 -7.46 47.47
C ARG A 67 -3.88 -7.61 48.87
N LYS A 68 -5.20 -7.50 48.99
CA LYS A 68 -5.91 -7.66 50.27
C LYS A 68 -5.77 -9.08 50.81
N GLN A 69 -5.96 -10.10 49.97
CA GLN A 69 -5.80 -11.50 50.37
C GLN A 69 -4.35 -11.83 50.77
N GLN A 70 -3.34 -11.25 50.09
CA GLN A 70 -1.94 -11.43 50.43
C GLN A 70 -1.60 -10.87 51.84
N GLN A 71 -2.21 -9.74 52.21
CA GLN A 71 -2.06 -9.14 53.54
C GLN A 71 -2.73 -9.97 54.64
N ASP A 72 -3.92 -10.52 54.38
CA ASP A 72 -4.64 -11.39 55.31
C ASP A 72 -3.88 -12.69 55.61
N ILE A 73 -3.16 -13.24 54.62
CA ILE A 73 -2.37 -14.47 54.76
C ILE A 73 -1.10 -14.24 55.61
N GLN A 74 -0.50 -13.05 55.59
CA GLN A 74 0.67 -12.74 56.42
C GLN A 74 0.34 -12.59 57.92
N GLY A 75 -0.94 -12.48 58.30
CA GLY A 75 -1.40 -12.32 59.69
C GLY A 75 -1.50 -13.61 60.51
N PHE A 76 -1.41 -14.81 59.90
CA PHE A 76 -1.62 -16.08 60.61
C PHE A 76 -0.43 -17.04 60.48
N LEU A 77 0.45 -17.04 61.49
CA LEU A 77 1.30 -18.20 61.81
C LEU A 77 0.43 -19.29 62.46
N LEU A 78 -0.16 -20.16 61.65
CA LEU A 78 -1.01 -21.26 62.12
C LEU A 78 -0.13 -22.44 62.61
N PHE A 79 0.03 -22.56 63.93
CA PHE A 79 0.45 -23.73 64.73
C PHE A 79 1.79 -24.43 64.41
N ASP A 80 2.63 -24.50 65.44
CA ASP A 80 3.92 -25.20 65.45
C ASP A 80 3.71 -26.73 65.62
N MET A 81 3.64 -27.46 64.49
CA MET A 81 3.43 -28.92 64.39
C MET A 81 4.39 -29.77 65.25
N ARG A 82 5.52 -29.20 65.70
CA ARG A 82 6.51 -29.87 66.55
C ARG A 82 6.02 -30.12 67.97
N ARG A 83 5.09 -29.30 68.49
CA ARG A 83 4.54 -29.47 69.85
C ARG A 83 3.56 -30.64 69.97
N LEU A 84 2.80 -30.95 68.90
CA LEU A 84 1.80 -32.03 68.89
C LEU A 84 2.42 -33.44 68.81
N LYS A 85 3.56 -33.60 68.13
CA LYS A 85 4.30 -34.88 68.08
C LYS A 85 4.89 -35.26 69.45
N ALA A 86 5.35 -34.28 70.22
CA ALA A 86 5.93 -34.52 71.55
C ALA A 86 4.87 -34.90 72.62
N GLU A 87 3.61 -34.46 72.46
CA GLU A 87 2.52 -34.85 73.36
C GLU A 87 1.92 -36.22 73.02
N THR A 88 1.92 -36.62 71.74
CA THR A 88 1.40 -37.93 71.31
C THR A 88 2.31 -39.10 71.71
N GLU A 89 3.63 -38.90 71.74
CA GLU A 89 4.58 -39.92 72.24
C GLU A 89 4.43 -40.24 73.74
N LYS A 90 3.94 -39.28 74.55
CA LYS A 90 3.74 -39.49 76.00
C LYS A 90 2.57 -40.42 76.35
N VAL A 91 1.70 -40.73 75.38
CA VAL A 91 0.46 -41.48 75.59
C VAL A 91 0.61 -42.99 75.34
N GLY A 92 1.64 -43.40 74.59
CA GLY A 92 1.76 -44.75 74.01
C GLY A 92 2.11 -45.91 74.95
N LEU A 93 1.84 -45.83 76.26
CA LEU A 93 2.16 -46.90 77.23
C LEU A 93 0.94 -47.35 78.04
N LEU A 94 0.04 -48.11 77.40
CA LEU A 94 -0.94 -48.96 78.09
C LEU A 94 -0.88 -50.38 77.52
N LYS A 95 0.05 -51.19 78.03
CA LYS A 95 0.03 -52.65 77.88
C LYS A 95 -1.14 -53.21 78.68
N ARG A 96 -2.11 -53.87 78.02
CA ARG A 96 -3.15 -54.67 78.69
C ARG A 96 -2.50 -55.88 79.38
N LYS A 97 -2.60 -55.96 80.69
CA LYS A 97 -2.51 -57.22 81.45
C LYS A 97 -3.93 -57.59 81.86
N GLU A 98 -4.39 -58.77 81.44
CA GLU A 98 -5.61 -59.38 81.99
C GLU A 98 -5.35 -59.77 83.44
N VAL A 99 -6.17 -59.25 84.35
CA VAL A 99 -6.16 -59.61 85.77
C VAL A 99 -7.56 -60.07 86.13
N LYS A 100 -7.64 -61.24 86.77
CA LYS A 100 -8.88 -61.85 87.27
C LYS A 100 -9.59 -60.88 88.22
N THR A 101 -10.87 -60.63 87.95
CA THR A 101 -11.78 -59.82 88.77
C THR A 101 -12.08 -60.51 90.10
N GLY A 102 -11.31 -60.19 91.13
CA GLY A 102 -11.71 -60.30 92.53
C GLY A 102 -12.02 -58.90 93.06
N ASN A 103 -13.00 -58.78 93.95
CA ASN A 103 -13.47 -57.52 94.54
C ASN A 103 -12.32 -56.70 95.15
N TYR A 104 -11.75 -55.78 94.36
CA TYR A 104 -10.77 -54.80 94.82
C TYR A 104 -11.51 -53.57 95.34
N ILE A 105 -11.40 -53.31 96.65
CA ILE A 105 -11.70 -51.99 97.19
C ILE A 105 -10.50 -51.11 96.81
N LEU A 106 -10.70 -50.17 95.88
CA LEU A 106 -9.66 -49.22 95.51
C LEU A 106 -9.23 -48.40 96.74
N THR A 107 -7.93 -48.41 97.03
CA THR A 107 -7.33 -47.43 97.93
C THR A 107 -7.45 -46.03 97.31
N LYS A 108 -7.60 -44.99 98.15
CA LYS A 108 -7.83 -43.61 97.67
C LYS A 108 -6.74 -43.11 96.70
N GLU A 109 -5.50 -43.56 96.89
CA GLU A 109 -4.34 -43.17 96.08
C GLU A 109 -4.37 -43.77 94.68
N ASP A 110 -4.74 -45.05 94.56
CA ASP A 110 -4.85 -45.70 93.26
C ASP A 110 -6.07 -45.21 92.48
N ALA A 111 -7.18 -44.86 93.16
CA ALA A 111 -8.31 -44.17 92.54
C ALA A 111 -7.94 -42.79 91.98
N GLN A 112 -7.09 -42.03 92.70
CA GLN A 112 -6.58 -40.74 92.22
C GLN A 112 -5.64 -40.89 91.02
N LYS A 113 -4.73 -41.86 91.03
CA LYS A 113 -3.86 -42.16 89.88
C LYS A 113 -4.68 -42.59 88.67
N LEU A 114 -5.70 -43.42 88.86
CA LEU A 114 -6.60 -43.84 87.79
C LEU A 114 -7.39 -42.65 87.23
N SER A 115 -7.92 -41.78 88.09
CA SER A 115 -8.63 -40.55 87.68
C SER A 115 -7.74 -39.62 86.87
N LYS A 116 -6.48 -39.41 87.29
CA LYS A 116 -5.52 -38.59 86.52
C LYS A 116 -5.22 -39.20 85.15
N ARG A 117 -5.06 -40.53 85.05
CA ARG A 117 -4.86 -41.22 83.76
C ARG A 117 -6.10 -41.16 82.87
N LEU A 118 -7.30 -41.37 83.42
CA LEU A 118 -8.57 -41.20 82.71
C LEU A 118 -8.76 -39.79 82.17
N ARG A 119 -8.37 -38.77 82.95
CA ARG A 119 -8.39 -37.36 82.51
C ARG A 119 -7.41 -37.10 81.37
N GLY A 120 -6.20 -37.65 81.45
CA GLY A 120 -5.22 -37.60 80.36
C GLY A 120 -5.76 -38.23 79.08
N VAL A 121 -6.30 -39.45 79.17
CA VAL A 121 -6.92 -40.18 78.04
C VAL A 121 -8.08 -39.39 77.42
N SER A 122 -8.86 -38.66 78.22
CA SER A 122 -9.91 -37.75 77.72
C SER A 122 -9.33 -36.61 76.88
N GLY A 123 -8.31 -35.91 77.38
CA GLY A 123 -7.67 -34.80 76.65
C GLY A 123 -7.01 -35.26 75.34
N ILE A 124 -6.51 -36.49 75.30
CA ILE A 124 -5.92 -37.06 74.08
C ILE A 124 -6.98 -37.44 73.06
N LYS A 125 -8.15 -37.93 73.51
CA LYS A 125 -9.29 -38.18 72.64
C LYS A 125 -9.82 -36.89 72.01
N GLU A 126 -9.86 -35.81 72.77
CA GLU A 126 -10.19 -34.46 72.28
C GLU A 126 -9.14 -33.95 71.28
N GLY A 127 -7.85 -34.12 71.57
CA GLY A 127 -6.76 -33.84 70.62
C GLY A 127 -6.86 -34.65 69.33
N LEU A 128 -7.22 -35.94 69.42
CA LEU A 128 -7.45 -36.79 68.24
C LEU A 128 -8.65 -36.32 67.40
N ASN A 129 -9.73 -35.87 68.05
CA ASN A 129 -10.90 -35.35 67.35
C ASN A 129 -10.58 -34.04 66.61
N THR A 130 -9.89 -33.10 67.26
CA THR A 130 -9.46 -31.85 66.63
C THR A 130 -8.50 -32.08 65.46
N ILE A 131 -7.54 -33.01 65.60
CA ILE A 131 -6.66 -33.41 64.49
C ILE A 131 -7.45 -34.01 63.33
N LYS A 132 -8.47 -34.83 63.62
CA LYS A 132 -9.32 -35.43 62.59
C LYS A 132 -10.13 -34.36 61.85
N GLU A 133 -10.68 -33.40 62.57
CA GLU A 133 -11.40 -32.25 61.98
C GLU A 133 -10.46 -31.40 61.11
N TYR A 134 -9.26 -31.09 61.58
CA TYR A 134 -8.26 -30.38 60.78
C TYR A 134 -7.84 -31.15 59.54
N LYS A 135 -7.68 -32.48 59.65
CA LYS A 135 -7.36 -33.34 58.50
C LYS A 135 -8.45 -33.26 57.44
N SER A 136 -9.73 -33.43 57.82
CA SER A 136 -10.84 -33.33 56.88
C SER A 136 -10.98 -31.92 56.27
N SER A 137 -10.69 -30.87 57.05
CA SER A 137 -10.66 -29.50 56.53
C SER A 137 -9.50 -29.25 55.55
N LEU A 138 -8.35 -29.90 55.75
CA LEU A 138 -7.20 -29.80 54.85
C LEU A 138 -7.47 -30.55 53.55
N GLU A 139 -8.01 -31.77 53.62
CA GLU A 139 -8.42 -32.54 52.44
C GLU A 139 -9.42 -31.77 51.58
N ALA A 140 -10.46 -31.18 52.18
CA ALA A 140 -11.42 -30.34 51.45
C ALA A 140 -10.79 -29.09 50.82
N ARG A 141 -9.74 -28.54 51.43
CA ARG A 141 -9.01 -27.39 50.88
C ARG A 141 -8.09 -27.80 49.73
N GLU A 142 -7.51 -28.99 49.79
CA GLU A 142 -6.67 -29.57 48.74
C GLU A 142 -7.51 -29.87 47.49
N ASP A 143 -8.71 -30.44 47.65
CA ASP A 143 -9.64 -30.67 46.54
C ASP A 143 -10.04 -29.36 45.83
N LEU A 144 -10.34 -28.30 46.60
CA LEU A 144 -10.64 -26.97 46.06
C LEU A 144 -9.46 -26.32 45.35
N LEU A 145 -8.21 -26.61 45.77
CA LEU A 145 -7.02 -26.12 45.10
C LEU A 145 -6.82 -26.82 43.76
N ASN A 146 -6.97 -28.15 43.74
CA ASN A 146 -6.88 -28.94 42.50
C ASN A 146 -7.91 -28.48 41.46
N GLU A 147 -9.17 -28.26 41.87
CA GLU A 147 -10.20 -27.76 40.95
C GLU A 147 -9.87 -26.36 40.40
N LYS A 148 -9.28 -25.49 41.24
CA LYS A 148 -8.83 -24.16 40.79
C LYS A 148 -7.66 -24.25 39.82
N GLU A 149 -6.72 -25.15 40.04
CA GLU A 149 -5.55 -25.37 39.20
C GLU A 149 -5.97 -25.85 37.81
N GLU A 150 -6.84 -26.87 37.72
CA GLU A 150 -7.37 -27.32 36.43
C GLU A 150 -8.16 -26.22 35.68
N ARG A 151 -8.83 -25.33 36.42
CA ARG A 151 -9.53 -24.20 35.81
C ARG A 151 -8.56 -23.14 35.31
N LEU A 152 -7.43 -22.94 35.99
CA LEU A 152 -6.38 -22.02 35.54
C LEU A 152 -5.70 -22.57 34.29
N GLU A 153 -5.32 -23.84 34.26
CA GLU A 153 -4.73 -24.48 33.07
C GLU A 153 -5.64 -24.35 31.85
N ARG A 154 -6.95 -24.59 32.02
CA ARG A 154 -7.94 -24.40 30.94
C ARG A 154 -8.00 -22.95 30.44
N LYS A 155 -7.87 -21.98 31.33
CA LYS A 155 -7.85 -20.56 30.95
C LYS A 155 -6.54 -20.17 30.27
N GLU A 156 -5.41 -20.71 30.72
CA GLU A 156 -4.11 -20.46 30.09
C GLU A 156 -4.08 -20.98 28.64
N LEU A 157 -4.66 -22.16 28.40
CA LEU A 157 -4.83 -22.69 27.04
C LEU A 157 -5.69 -21.79 26.17
N ASP A 158 -6.87 -21.36 26.65
CA ASP A 158 -7.76 -20.46 25.92
C ASP A 158 -7.11 -19.09 25.63
N ILE A 159 -6.31 -18.56 26.56
CA ILE A 159 -5.53 -17.33 26.36
C ILE A 159 -4.48 -17.55 25.28
N SER A 160 -3.73 -18.64 25.33
CA SER A 160 -2.71 -18.97 24.33
C SER A 160 -3.31 -19.09 22.92
N ASP A 161 -4.47 -19.74 22.78
CA ASP A 161 -5.16 -19.87 21.49
C ASP A 161 -5.62 -18.51 20.97
N LYS A 162 -6.15 -17.64 21.84
CA LYS A 162 -6.56 -16.27 21.49
C LYS A 162 -5.36 -15.40 21.09
N GLU A 163 -4.24 -15.49 21.80
CA GLU A 163 -3.01 -14.78 21.46
C GLU A 163 -2.50 -15.19 20.08
N LEU A 164 -2.56 -16.48 19.75
CA LEU A 164 -2.20 -16.97 18.42
C LEU A 164 -3.11 -16.38 17.34
N GLU A 165 -4.42 -16.34 17.58
CA GLU A 165 -5.39 -15.76 16.65
C GLU A 165 -5.15 -14.26 16.43
N VAL A 166 -4.91 -13.49 17.50
CA VAL A 166 -4.59 -12.06 17.43
C VAL A 166 -3.32 -11.84 16.61
N ASN A 167 -2.25 -12.58 16.88
CA ASN A 167 -0.99 -12.51 16.15
C ASN A 167 -1.13 -12.85 14.65
N GLN A 168 -2.07 -13.73 14.29
CA GLN A 168 -2.38 -14.01 12.88
C GLN A 168 -3.17 -12.87 12.24
N ARG A 169 -4.14 -12.28 12.95
CA ARG A 169 -4.91 -11.14 12.47
C ARG A 169 -4.03 -9.92 12.23
N GLU A 170 -3.10 -9.62 13.13
CA GLU A 170 -2.15 -8.51 12.99
C GLU A 170 -1.26 -8.67 11.75
N ARG A 171 -0.71 -9.87 11.53
CA ARG A 171 0.07 -10.17 10.31
C ARG A 171 -0.74 -9.95 9.03
N ASN A 172 -2.01 -10.35 9.04
CA ASN A 172 -2.90 -10.12 7.90
C ASN A 172 -3.21 -8.64 7.68
N LEU A 173 -3.35 -7.85 8.74
CA LEU A 173 -3.57 -6.40 8.64
C LEU A 173 -2.34 -5.69 8.07
N ILE A 174 -1.15 -6.01 8.56
CA ILE A 174 0.13 -5.48 8.03
C ILE A 174 0.24 -5.78 6.53
N GLY A 175 -0.09 -7.00 6.11
CA GLY A 175 -0.11 -7.38 4.69
C GLY A 175 -1.09 -6.54 3.86
N LYS A 176 -2.29 -6.28 4.38
CA LYS A 176 -3.29 -5.43 3.71
C LYS A 176 -2.85 -3.98 3.62
N GLU A 177 -2.26 -3.43 4.68
CA GLU A 177 -1.74 -2.06 4.73
C GLU A 177 -0.63 -1.85 3.70
N ALA A 178 0.32 -2.78 3.60
CA ALA A 178 1.37 -2.72 2.58
C ALA A 178 0.82 -2.71 1.15
N VAL A 179 -0.25 -3.46 0.88
CA VAL A 179 -0.93 -3.45 -0.43
C VAL A 179 -1.62 -2.10 -0.68
N ILE A 180 -2.25 -1.52 0.34
CA ILE A 180 -2.89 -0.20 0.23
C ILE A 180 -1.86 0.89 -0.03
N GLU A 181 -0.75 0.92 0.71
CA GLU A 181 0.32 1.90 0.56
C GLU A 181 0.95 1.81 -0.85
N ASN A 182 1.22 0.59 -1.32
CA ASN A 182 1.69 0.39 -2.69
C ASN A 182 0.65 0.87 -3.72
N GLY A 183 -0.63 0.59 -3.49
CA GLY A 183 -1.71 1.08 -4.33
C GLY A 183 -1.78 2.61 -4.40
N GLN A 184 -1.56 3.30 -3.28
CA GLN A 184 -1.51 4.77 -3.22
C GLN A 184 -0.34 5.33 -4.01
N LYS A 185 0.88 4.78 -3.82
CA LYS A 185 2.07 5.19 -4.58
C LYS A 185 1.86 5.02 -6.10
N TRP A 186 1.28 3.89 -6.51
CA TRP A 186 0.92 3.66 -7.90
C TRP A 186 -0.11 4.68 -8.43
N TRP A 187 -1.07 5.07 -7.60
CA TRP A 187 -2.09 6.04 -7.99
C TRP A 187 -1.52 7.44 -8.14
N GLU A 188 -0.65 7.87 -7.22
CA GLU A 188 0.06 9.15 -7.30
C GLU A 188 0.95 9.24 -8.54
N GLU A 189 1.71 8.19 -8.83
CA GLU A 189 2.56 8.15 -10.02
C GLU A 189 1.73 8.17 -11.31
N LYS A 190 0.59 7.47 -11.33
CA LYS A 190 -0.35 7.53 -12.45
C LYS A 190 -0.87 8.94 -12.68
N GLN A 191 -1.23 9.68 -11.63
CA GLN A 191 -1.67 11.07 -11.77
C GLN A 191 -0.54 11.96 -12.31
N ARG A 192 0.68 11.80 -11.77
CA ARG A 192 1.86 12.56 -12.22
C ARG A 192 2.14 12.32 -13.70
N LEU A 193 2.16 11.06 -14.14
CA LEU A 193 2.36 10.70 -15.54
C LEU A 193 1.22 11.19 -16.43
N GLN A 194 -0.02 11.13 -15.95
CA GLN A 194 -1.18 11.65 -16.70
C GLN A 194 -1.05 13.16 -16.95
N GLU A 195 -0.58 13.92 -15.96
CA GLU A 195 -0.36 15.36 -16.13
C GLU A 195 0.74 15.65 -17.14
N GLN A 196 1.85 14.90 -17.08
CA GLN A 196 2.91 15.02 -18.09
C GLN A 196 2.42 14.71 -19.50
N VAL A 197 1.60 13.66 -19.66
CA VAL A 197 0.99 13.32 -20.95
C VAL A 197 0.08 14.44 -21.45
N ASN A 198 -0.70 15.07 -20.56
CA ASN A 198 -1.56 16.19 -20.91
C ASN A 198 -0.74 17.38 -21.42
N LEU A 199 0.34 17.74 -20.71
CA LEU A 199 1.24 18.83 -21.10
C LEU A 199 1.90 18.56 -22.46
N LEU A 200 2.47 17.36 -22.64
CA LEU A 200 3.10 16.95 -23.90
C LEU A 200 2.10 16.91 -25.06
N THR A 201 0.84 16.58 -24.80
CA THR A 201 -0.23 16.58 -25.82
C THR A 201 -0.54 18.00 -26.30
N VAL A 202 -0.58 18.96 -25.38
CA VAL A 202 -0.78 20.38 -25.69
C VAL A 202 0.42 20.93 -26.48
N GLU A 203 1.64 20.60 -26.07
CA GLU A 203 2.86 21.01 -26.75
C GLU A 203 2.95 20.45 -28.17
N ASN A 204 2.69 19.15 -28.36
CA ASN A 204 2.63 18.52 -29.68
C ASN A 204 1.58 19.17 -30.58
N SER A 205 0.42 19.52 -30.03
CA SER A 205 -0.61 20.25 -30.78
C SER A 205 -0.11 21.64 -31.20
N ARG A 206 0.65 22.33 -30.36
CA ARG A 206 1.26 23.62 -30.69
C ARG A 206 2.31 23.47 -31.79
N LEU A 207 3.21 22.50 -31.64
CA LEU A 207 4.27 22.18 -32.60
C LEU A 207 3.69 21.81 -33.97
N THR A 208 2.62 21.01 -34.00
CA THR A 208 1.93 20.64 -35.24
C THR A 208 1.35 21.87 -35.95
N ARG A 209 0.75 22.81 -35.21
CA ARG A 209 0.24 24.06 -35.81
C ARG A 209 1.37 24.93 -36.36
N THR A 210 2.49 25.05 -35.63
CA THR A 210 3.64 25.82 -36.12
C THR A 210 4.27 25.18 -37.34
N LEU A 211 4.38 23.85 -37.36
CA LEU A 211 4.87 23.09 -38.51
C LEU A 211 4.00 23.32 -39.75
N ASN A 212 2.67 23.26 -39.60
CA ASN A 212 1.75 23.53 -40.69
C ASN A 212 1.90 24.95 -41.23
N LYS A 213 2.01 25.97 -40.36
CA LYS A 213 2.25 27.36 -40.77
C LYS A 213 3.57 27.51 -41.53
N VAL A 214 4.64 26.88 -41.04
CA VAL A 214 5.94 26.90 -41.73
C VAL A 214 5.83 26.22 -43.09
N ASN A 215 5.10 25.12 -43.19
CA ASN A 215 4.89 24.41 -44.45
C ASN A 215 4.08 25.27 -45.45
N GLU A 216 3.03 25.95 -45.01
CA GLU A 216 2.27 26.90 -45.84
C GLU A 216 3.15 28.04 -46.35
N LEU A 217 3.97 28.63 -45.48
CA LEU A 217 4.93 29.67 -45.88
C LEU A 217 5.98 29.15 -46.85
N TYR A 218 6.47 27.93 -46.62
CA TYR A 218 7.45 27.27 -47.48
C TYR A 218 6.89 27.01 -48.88
N GLU A 219 5.67 26.47 -48.98
CA GLU A 219 5.01 26.31 -50.28
C GLU A 219 4.71 27.65 -50.95
N GLY A 220 4.28 28.66 -50.19
CA GLY A 220 4.11 30.03 -50.70
C GLY A 220 5.40 30.62 -51.26
N LEU A 221 6.54 30.35 -50.63
CA LEU A 221 7.86 30.77 -51.09
C LEU A 221 8.29 30.04 -52.37
N LYS A 222 8.02 28.74 -52.50
CA LYS A 222 8.29 28.01 -53.76
C LYS A 222 7.48 28.58 -54.92
N MET A 223 6.19 28.87 -54.68
CA MET A 223 5.32 29.51 -55.66
C MET A 223 5.79 30.91 -56.05
N SER A 224 6.24 31.71 -55.08
CA SER A 224 6.76 33.06 -55.36
C SER A 224 8.06 32.99 -56.18
N PHE A 225 8.97 32.05 -55.88
CA PHE A 225 10.16 31.83 -56.70
C PHE A 225 9.81 31.47 -58.15
N ALA A 226 8.89 30.52 -58.35
CA ALA A 226 8.44 30.14 -59.68
C ALA A 226 7.81 31.33 -60.43
N ASN A 227 6.96 32.12 -59.76
CA ASN A 227 6.31 33.29 -60.34
C ASN A 227 7.30 34.41 -60.69
N VAL A 228 8.31 34.67 -59.85
CA VAL A 228 9.38 35.64 -60.13
C VAL A 228 10.19 35.20 -61.34
N ALA A 229 10.56 33.92 -61.41
CA ALA A 229 11.28 33.39 -62.57
C ALA A 229 10.45 33.57 -63.86
N LYS A 230 9.16 33.23 -63.83
CA LYS A 230 8.24 33.45 -64.95
C LYS A 230 8.16 34.93 -65.34
N ALA A 231 8.02 35.83 -64.37
CA ALA A 231 7.95 37.27 -64.62
C ALA A 231 9.21 37.81 -65.30
N VAL A 232 10.39 37.40 -64.83
CA VAL A 232 11.67 37.74 -65.48
C VAL A 232 11.78 37.08 -66.87
N GLY A 233 11.30 35.84 -67.01
CA GLY A 233 11.23 35.13 -68.30
C GLY A 233 10.37 35.84 -69.35
N MET A 234 9.28 36.51 -68.94
CA MET A 234 8.43 37.28 -69.84
C MET A 234 9.19 38.40 -70.57
N MET A 235 10.27 38.92 -69.99
CA MET A 235 11.13 39.92 -70.64
C MET A 235 11.82 39.40 -71.90
N LYS A 236 12.03 38.08 -72.00
CA LYS A 236 12.69 37.43 -73.14
C LYS A 236 11.72 36.64 -74.03
N TYR A 237 10.68 36.04 -73.44
CA TYR A 237 9.82 35.07 -74.13
C TYR A 237 8.37 35.52 -74.33
N SER A 238 7.97 36.69 -73.83
CA SER A 238 6.59 37.17 -74.06
C SER A 238 6.39 37.56 -75.53
N LYS A 239 5.20 37.28 -76.07
CA LYS A 239 4.93 37.38 -77.51
C LYS A 239 4.73 38.80 -78.05
N LYS A 240 4.88 39.87 -77.25
CA LYS A 240 4.94 41.31 -77.64
C LYS A 240 4.64 42.32 -76.51
N GLU A 241 4.03 41.91 -75.40
CA GLU A 241 3.50 42.85 -74.40
C GLU A 241 4.52 43.27 -73.33
N TYR A 242 5.49 42.41 -73.02
CA TYR A 242 6.51 42.65 -71.99
C TYR A 242 7.94 42.37 -72.47
N GLU A 243 8.11 42.06 -73.76
CA GLU A 243 9.41 41.74 -74.36
C GLU A 243 10.32 42.97 -74.31
N GLN A 244 11.54 42.78 -73.81
CA GLN A 244 12.53 43.84 -73.68
C GLN A 244 13.67 43.60 -74.67
N PRO A 245 14.27 44.65 -75.25
CA PRO A 245 15.44 44.53 -76.12
C PRO A 245 16.69 44.18 -75.29
N LEU A 246 16.79 42.93 -74.87
CA LEU A 246 17.90 42.42 -74.07
C LEU A 246 19.13 42.17 -74.96
N ASN A 247 20.30 42.63 -74.51
CA ASN A 247 21.58 42.24 -75.11
C ASN A 247 21.93 40.78 -74.74
N GLU A 248 23.01 40.24 -75.32
CA GLU A 248 23.41 38.85 -75.08
C GLU A 248 23.61 38.51 -73.60
N ARG A 249 24.15 39.45 -72.81
CA ARG A 249 24.31 39.29 -71.35
C ARG A 249 22.96 39.25 -70.63
N GLY A 250 22.02 40.12 -71.01
CA GLY A 250 20.65 40.15 -70.49
C GLY A 250 19.90 38.85 -70.77
N ASN A 251 20.04 38.31 -71.98
CA ASN A 251 19.45 37.01 -72.34
C ASN A 251 20.01 35.86 -71.51
N ARG A 252 21.33 35.81 -71.31
CA ARG A 252 21.98 34.80 -70.45
C ARG A 252 21.58 34.95 -68.99
N LEU A 253 21.36 36.17 -68.51
CA LEU A 253 20.91 36.41 -67.13
C LEU A 253 19.49 35.88 -66.90
N VAL A 254 18.56 36.14 -67.82
CA VAL A 254 17.19 35.60 -67.74
C VAL A 254 17.19 34.08 -67.74
N ASP A 255 17.96 33.45 -68.65
CA ASP A 255 18.12 31.99 -68.68
C ASP A 255 18.76 31.45 -67.40
N GLY A 256 19.74 32.17 -66.85
CA GLY A 256 20.40 31.82 -65.60
C GLY A 256 19.45 31.83 -64.41
N ILE A 257 18.57 32.84 -64.31
CA ILE A 257 17.55 32.94 -63.25
C ILE A 257 16.53 31.80 -63.36
N ALA A 258 16.10 31.44 -64.58
CA ALA A 258 15.18 30.33 -64.81
C ALA A 258 15.83 28.98 -64.43
N ASN A 259 17.03 28.72 -64.96
CA ASN A 259 17.79 27.51 -64.64
C ASN A 259 18.07 27.37 -63.13
N TYR A 260 18.45 28.46 -62.47
CA TYR A 260 18.70 28.48 -61.02
C TYR A 260 17.42 28.18 -60.23
N THR A 261 16.31 28.81 -60.61
CA THR A 261 15.02 28.59 -59.96
C THR A 261 14.55 27.14 -60.12
N SER A 262 14.61 26.59 -61.33
CA SER A 262 14.25 25.19 -61.58
C SER A 262 15.12 24.21 -60.80
N TYR A 263 16.43 24.44 -60.78
CA TYR A 263 17.36 23.63 -59.99
C TYR A 263 16.97 23.59 -58.50
N TRP A 264 16.69 24.75 -57.91
CA TRP A 264 16.29 24.82 -56.50
C TRP A 264 14.90 24.25 -56.23
N LEU A 265 13.93 24.46 -57.11
CA LEU A 265 12.60 23.86 -56.97
C LEU A 265 12.67 22.34 -56.96
N ARG A 266 13.51 21.73 -57.82
CA ARG A 266 13.78 20.28 -57.79
C ARG A 266 14.44 19.84 -56.49
N LYS A 267 15.47 20.58 -56.03
CA LYS A 267 16.15 20.31 -54.75
C LYS A 267 15.20 20.43 -53.54
N MET A 268 14.22 21.30 -53.63
CA MET A 268 13.16 21.52 -52.64
C MET A 268 11.97 20.56 -52.78
N GLY A 269 12.01 19.62 -53.74
CA GLY A 269 10.99 18.57 -53.94
C GLY A 269 9.76 19.00 -54.73
N SER A 270 9.79 20.13 -55.44
CA SER A 270 8.66 20.64 -56.25
C SER A 270 8.98 20.56 -57.75
N GLU A 271 8.98 19.33 -58.26
CA GLU A 271 9.26 19.01 -59.66
C GLU A 271 8.24 19.65 -60.62
N ASP A 272 6.98 19.74 -60.21
CA ASP A 272 5.89 20.32 -61.00
C ASP A 272 6.08 21.83 -61.25
N LEU A 273 6.60 22.56 -60.26
CA LEU A 273 6.93 23.98 -60.40
C LEU A 273 8.19 24.17 -61.23
N ALA A 274 9.20 23.31 -61.06
CA ALA A 274 10.39 23.32 -61.89
C ALA A 274 10.04 23.10 -63.37
N GLU A 275 9.22 22.10 -63.69
CA GLU A 275 8.76 21.85 -65.05
C GLU A 275 8.00 23.04 -65.67
N LYS A 276 7.22 23.77 -64.87
CA LYS A 276 6.51 24.97 -65.35
C LYS A 276 7.50 26.08 -65.69
N VAL A 277 8.52 26.30 -64.86
CA VAL A 277 9.58 27.27 -65.13
C VAL A 277 10.37 26.86 -66.39
N ASP A 278 10.63 25.56 -66.57
CA ASP A 278 11.38 25.04 -67.72
C ASP A 278 10.64 25.21 -69.05
N LYS A 279 9.34 24.88 -69.07
CA LYS A 279 8.48 24.92 -70.27
C LYS A 279 8.13 26.34 -70.69
N GLU A 280 7.94 27.25 -69.74
CA GLU A 280 7.57 28.64 -70.03
C GLU A 280 8.77 29.53 -70.36
N ILE A 281 9.99 29.16 -69.95
CA ILE A 281 11.20 30.01 -70.07
C ILE A 281 12.30 29.35 -70.92
N GLY A 282 12.04 28.21 -71.57
CA GLY A 282 12.94 27.61 -72.57
C GLY A 282 14.39 27.48 -72.09
N LEU A 283 14.66 26.54 -71.18
CA LEU A 283 15.98 26.40 -70.55
C LEU A 283 17.14 26.22 -71.55
N SER A 284 18.20 27.00 -71.35
CA SER A 284 19.50 26.77 -71.98
C SER A 284 20.38 25.89 -71.09
N LYS A 285 20.82 24.73 -71.60
CA LYS A 285 21.71 23.77 -70.91
C LYS A 285 23.10 24.32 -70.53
N GLY A 286 23.49 25.48 -71.05
CA GLY A 286 24.85 26.03 -70.89
C GLY A 286 25.18 26.68 -69.54
N ILE A 287 24.21 26.86 -68.62
CA ILE A 287 24.40 27.65 -67.38
C ILE A 287 24.46 26.77 -66.12
N GLU A 288 24.34 25.45 -66.27
CA GLU A 288 24.29 24.47 -65.18
C GLU A 288 25.48 24.58 -64.20
N GLN A 289 26.69 24.80 -64.71
CA GLN A 289 27.89 24.99 -63.89
C GLN A 289 27.86 26.28 -63.05
N SER A 290 27.26 27.35 -63.58
CA SER A 290 27.12 28.62 -62.85
C SER A 290 26.06 28.54 -61.75
N VAL A 291 25.04 27.69 -61.94
CA VAL A 291 23.99 27.42 -60.93
C VAL A 291 24.55 26.63 -59.76
N GLN A 292 25.33 25.58 -60.02
CA GLN A 292 25.95 24.76 -58.96
C GLN A 292 26.92 25.57 -58.09
N ALA A 293 27.61 26.56 -58.66
CA ALA A 293 28.54 27.41 -57.92
C ALA A 293 27.87 28.34 -56.89
N LEU A 294 26.58 28.64 -57.07
CA LEU A 294 25.79 29.50 -56.18
C LEU A 294 25.10 28.73 -55.05
N GLU A 295 25.35 27.43 -54.93
CA GLU A 295 24.85 26.66 -53.81
C GLU A 295 25.43 27.18 -52.48
N PRO A 296 24.59 27.51 -51.48
CA PRO A 296 25.04 27.81 -50.15
C PRO A 296 25.75 26.57 -49.61
N LYS A 297 27.06 26.70 -49.39
CA LYS A 297 27.87 25.65 -48.78
C LYS A 297 27.33 25.40 -47.38
N LYS A 298 26.97 24.14 -47.08
CA LYS A 298 26.55 23.75 -45.73
C LYS A 298 27.63 24.18 -44.74
N GLU A 299 27.34 25.14 -43.89
CA GLU A 299 28.13 25.33 -42.68
C GLU A 299 28.00 24.01 -41.91
N ARG A 300 29.14 23.38 -41.62
CA ARG A 300 29.17 22.18 -40.80
C ARG A 300 28.57 22.57 -39.45
N ASP A 301 27.42 21.99 -39.13
CA ASP A 301 26.85 21.98 -37.78
C ASP A 301 27.98 21.66 -36.80
N ARG A 302 28.41 22.65 -36.03
CA ARG A 302 29.12 22.39 -34.78
C ARG A 302 28.05 21.89 -33.84
N GLY A 303 27.98 20.57 -33.72
CA GLY A 303 27.04 19.89 -32.84
C GLY A 303 27.08 20.53 -31.45
N PHE A 304 25.91 20.86 -30.93
CA PHE A 304 25.71 21.07 -29.51
C PHE A 304 25.99 19.73 -28.81
N GLU A 305 27.24 19.49 -28.44
CA GLU A 305 27.59 18.58 -27.36
C GLU A 305 27.11 19.27 -26.07
N HIS A 306 25.96 18.85 -25.56
CA HIS A 306 25.61 19.07 -24.16
C HIS A 306 26.01 17.82 -23.40
N GLU A 307 27.03 18.01 -22.56
CA GLU A 307 27.50 17.07 -21.55
C GLU A 307 26.36 16.69 -20.58
N MET A 308 26.50 15.46 -20.07
CA MET A 308 25.57 14.74 -19.19
C MET A 308 25.22 15.45 -17.88
#